data_AF-A0A2J6R4Z2-F1
#
_entry.id   AF-A0A2J6R4Z2-F1
#
_cell.length_a   1.000
_cell.length_b   1.000
_cell.length_c   1.000
_cell.angle_alpha   90.00
_cell.angle_beta   90.00
_cell.angle_gamma   90.00
#
_symmetry.space_group_name_H-M   'P 1'
#
loop_
_entity.id
_entity.type
_entity.pdbx_description
1 polymer ?
#
loop_
_entity_poly.entity_id
_entity_poly.type
_entity_poly.pdbx_seq_one_letter_code
_entity_poly.pdbx_strand_id
1 'polypeptide(L)'
;MRLLERDINGEFRLTKDLGKDDIPPYAILSHTWGDDDQEVAYEDLSKGVGRSKAGYRKIRFCGEQAALDGLQYFWVDTCCIDKTNAVELQRSINSMFRWYKNATKCYVYFSDVSIPEDKVENNSNLNVESVLRVARWFTRGWTLQELLAPSSVEFFSADYKRLGDKSSLEPLIHAITGILVEALRGYDLKNFSVDERVSWVAKRETKHEEDIAYSLFGFFGIFLPLIYGEGREHALQRLREEVNRHAKNHELDELPKSGVENQGKLTLHEHNNLHPSSRFPARELRRDGFNLKYHLANVPYIQHFEGRDAYLQHLASALLPESNPDQRKLEIVSGLGGIGKTQLAIQFVKLHEDKFSSAFFIDAHSQESISRTFLGIHLLLWGDSNKQKRGIEDTSLISEILDWFCLDGNGC
;
A
#
# COMPACT_ATOMS: atom_id res chain seq x y z
N MET A 1 -11.74 5.31 -2.68
CA MET A 1 -11.73 4.36 -3.82
C MET A 1 -12.82 4.78 -4.78
N ARG A 2 -12.66 4.55 -6.09
CA ARG A 2 -13.72 4.77 -7.07
C ARG A 2 -14.45 3.46 -7.37
N LEU A 3 -15.75 3.54 -7.65
CA LEU A 3 -16.60 2.42 -8.05
C LEU A 3 -17.22 2.71 -9.42
N LEU A 4 -17.78 1.69 -10.04
CA LEU A 4 -18.76 1.82 -11.11
C LEU A 4 -20.16 1.73 -10.52
N GLU A 5 -21.02 2.65 -10.95
CA GLU A 5 -22.44 2.69 -10.66
C GLU A 5 -23.21 2.26 -11.90
N ARG A 6 -24.15 1.33 -11.74
CA ARG A 6 -25.12 1.00 -12.79
C ARG A 6 -26.36 1.88 -12.62
N ASP A 7 -26.64 2.71 -13.62
CA ASP A 7 -27.83 3.57 -13.63
C ASP A 7 -29.11 2.80 -14.01
N ILE A 8 -30.25 3.49 -13.94
CA ILE A 8 -31.58 2.91 -14.25
C ILE A 8 -31.72 2.42 -15.69
N ASN A 9 -30.89 2.93 -16.61
CA ASN A 9 -30.87 2.52 -18.02
C ASN A 9 -29.91 1.33 -18.24
N GLY A 10 -29.25 0.86 -17.19
CA GLY A 10 -28.24 -0.20 -17.25
C GLY A 10 -26.87 0.29 -17.70
N GLU A 11 -26.64 1.60 -17.74
CA GLU A 11 -25.38 2.19 -18.14
C GLU A 11 -24.43 2.36 -16.96
N PHE A 12 -23.12 2.23 -17.21
CA PHE A 12 -22.11 2.30 -16.16
C PHE A 12 -21.42 3.66 -16.12
N ARG A 13 -21.24 4.20 -14.92
CA ARG A 13 -20.52 5.46 -14.68
C ARG A 13 -19.56 5.33 -13.52
N LEU A 14 -18.40 5.98 -13.63
CA LEU A 14 -17.46 6.06 -12.53
C LEU A 14 -17.99 7.02 -11.46
N THR A 15 -17.90 6.61 -10.19
CA THR A 15 -18.12 7.52 -9.07
C THR A 15 -16.94 8.48 -8.90
N LYS A 16 -17.12 9.53 -8.12
CA LYS A 16 -16.00 10.27 -7.51
C LYS A 16 -15.15 9.35 -6.62
N ASP A 17 -13.95 9.77 -6.25
CA ASP A 17 -13.15 9.05 -5.24
C ASP A 17 -13.87 9.13 -3.88
N LEU A 18 -14.33 7.98 -3.39
CA LEU A 18 -15.10 7.85 -2.16
C LEU A 18 -14.17 7.70 -0.95
N GLY A 19 -14.45 8.47 0.10
CA GLY A 19 -13.83 8.30 1.42
C GLY A 19 -14.35 7.03 2.10
N LYS A 20 -13.68 6.58 3.17
CA LYS A 20 -14.01 5.32 3.85
C LYS A 20 -15.48 5.25 4.29
N ASP A 21 -16.04 6.35 4.76
CA ASP A 21 -17.39 6.44 5.31
C ASP A 21 -18.47 6.61 4.21
N ASP A 22 -18.05 6.83 2.95
CA ASP A 22 -18.93 7.04 1.80
C ASP A 22 -19.03 5.81 0.90
N ILE A 23 -18.36 4.69 1.21
CA ILE A 23 -18.34 3.50 0.34
C ILE A 23 -19.65 2.71 0.54
N PRO A 24 -20.55 2.66 -0.46
CA PRO A 24 -21.77 1.86 -0.39
C PRO A 24 -21.45 0.37 -0.50
N PRO A 25 -22.39 -0.54 -0.19
CA PRO A 25 -22.24 -1.96 -0.54
C PRO A 25 -21.94 -2.13 -2.03
N TYR A 26 -20.95 -2.97 -2.36
CA TYR A 26 -20.48 -3.15 -3.74
C TYR A 26 -20.08 -4.59 -4.02
N ALA A 27 -20.16 -4.96 -5.30
CA ALA A 27 -19.52 -6.16 -5.82
C ALA A 27 -18.08 -5.86 -6.28
N ILE A 28 -17.22 -6.86 -6.34
CA ILE A 28 -15.85 -6.72 -6.85
C ILE A 28 -15.54 -7.80 -7.87
N LEU A 29 -14.88 -7.44 -8.97
CA LEU A 29 -14.52 -8.37 -10.04
C LEU A 29 -13.09 -8.87 -9.88
N SER A 30 -12.95 -10.18 -9.68
CA SER A 30 -11.70 -10.90 -9.84
C SER A 30 -11.63 -11.52 -11.23
N HIS A 31 -10.52 -11.30 -11.95
CA HIS A 31 -10.40 -11.74 -13.33
C HIS A 31 -8.94 -11.84 -13.77
N THR A 32 -8.73 -12.41 -14.95
CA THR A 32 -7.43 -12.35 -15.63
C THR A 32 -7.47 -11.31 -16.74
N TRP A 33 -6.40 -10.53 -16.88
CA TRP A 33 -6.31 -9.54 -17.93
C TRP A 33 -6.16 -10.23 -19.30
N GLY A 34 -6.75 -9.62 -20.32
CA GLY A 34 -6.53 -9.94 -21.72
C GLY A 34 -5.35 -9.16 -22.29
N ASP A 35 -5.40 -8.89 -23.58
CA ASP A 35 -4.43 -8.03 -24.26
C ASP A 35 -4.60 -6.57 -23.80
N ASP A 36 -3.49 -5.88 -23.53
CA ASP A 36 -3.48 -4.55 -22.92
C ASP A 36 -4.28 -3.51 -23.72
N ASP A 37 -4.28 -3.59 -25.05
CA ASP A 37 -5.01 -2.69 -25.95
C ASP A 37 -6.53 -2.97 -25.94
N GLN A 38 -6.91 -4.18 -25.55
CA GLN A 38 -8.30 -4.62 -25.41
C GLN A 38 -8.84 -4.41 -23.99
N GLU A 39 -8.00 -3.98 -23.05
CA GLU A 39 -8.42 -3.64 -21.70
C GLU A 39 -9.06 -2.25 -21.63
N VAL A 40 -10.13 -2.14 -20.84
CA VAL A 40 -10.80 -0.86 -20.58
C VAL A 40 -10.15 -0.22 -19.37
N ALA A 41 -9.43 0.87 -19.62
CA ALA A 41 -8.74 1.66 -18.63
C ALA A 41 -9.65 2.74 -18.01
N TYR A 42 -9.18 3.38 -16.94
CA TYR A 42 -9.87 4.51 -16.31
C TYR A 42 -10.18 5.65 -17.29
N GLU A 43 -9.22 5.99 -18.15
CA GLU A 43 -9.39 7.05 -19.13
C GLU A 43 -10.47 6.74 -20.16
N ASP A 44 -10.63 5.47 -20.55
CA ASP A 44 -11.64 5.06 -21.52
C ASP A 44 -13.03 5.40 -21.00
N LEU A 45 -13.34 4.98 -19.77
CA LEU A 45 -14.64 5.26 -19.17
C LEU A 45 -14.83 6.74 -18.85
N SER A 46 -13.78 7.43 -18.44
CA SER A 46 -13.83 8.89 -18.19
C SER A 46 -14.14 9.69 -19.45
N LYS A 47 -13.72 9.20 -20.62
CA LYS A 47 -14.00 9.80 -21.94
C LYS A 47 -15.26 9.22 -22.60
N GLY A 48 -15.95 8.28 -21.96
CA GLY A 48 -17.14 7.62 -22.52
C GLY A 48 -16.84 6.67 -23.68
N VAL A 49 -15.61 6.18 -23.80
CA VAL A 49 -15.16 5.24 -24.84
C VAL A 49 -14.89 3.84 -24.25
N GLY A 50 -14.40 2.91 -25.08
CA GLY A 50 -13.97 1.58 -24.61
C GLY A 50 -15.03 0.47 -24.66
N ARG A 51 -16.31 0.78 -24.94
CA ARG A 51 -17.38 -0.23 -25.07
C ARG A 51 -17.13 -1.27 -26.17
N SER A 52 -16.36 -0.89 -27.20
CA SER A 52 -15.98 -1.76 -28.31
C SER A 52 -14.81 -2.69 -27.96
N LYS A 53 -14.07 -2.43 -26.88
CA LYS A 53 -12.93 -3.25 -26.47
C LYS A 53 -13.42 -4.57 -25.90
N ALA A 54 -12.69 -5.67 -26.15
CA ALA A 54 -13.08 -6.99 -25.66
C ALA A 54 -13.16 -7.04 -24.12
N GLY A 55 -12.29 -6.30 -23.42
CA GLY A 55 -12.29 -6.16 -21.96
C GLY A 55 -13.54 -5.49 -21.38
N TYR A 56 -14.40 -4.86 -22.19
CA TYR A 56 -15.69 -4.35 -21.70
C TYR A 56 -16.65 -5.48 -21.29
N ARG A 57 -16.47 -6.69 -21.85
CA ARG A 57 -17.32 -7.85 -21.58
C ARG A 57 -17.38 -8.20 -20.10
N LYS A 58 -16.23 -8.23 -19.41
CA LYS A 58 -16.14 -8.55 -17.98
C LYS A 58 -16.72 -7.45 -17.09
N ILE A 59 -16.61 -6.18 -17.51
CA ILE A 59 -17.23 -5.05 -16.80
C ILE A 59 -18.75 -5.17 -16.86
N ARG A 60 -19.28 -5.43 -18.06
CA ARG A 60 -20.71 -5.67 -18.27
C ARG A 60 -21.22 -6.84 -17.47
N PHE A 61 -20.53 -7.98 -17.52
CA PHE A 61 -20.84 -9.14 -16.69
C PHE A 61 -20.92 -8.77 -15.21
N CYS A 62 -19.90 -8.09 -14.67
CA CYS A 62 -19.87 -7.71 -13.26
C CYS A 62 -21.05 -6.80 -12.89
N GLY A 63 -21.35 -5.79 -13.70
CA GLY A 63 -22.46 -4.88 -13.45
C GLY A 63 -23.84 -5.56 -13.56
N GLU A 64 -24.01 -6.48 -14.52
CA GLU A 64 -25.24 -7.26 -14.68
C GLU A 64 -25.44 -8.24 -13.51
N GLN A 65 -24.39 -8.97 -13.12
CA GLN A 65 -24.44 -9.90 -12.00
C GLN A 65 -24.63 -9.18 -10.66
N ALA A 66 -23.97 -8.03 -10.45
CA ALA A 66 -24.18 -7.18 -9.28
C ALA A 66 -25.64 -6.74 -9.18
N ALA A 67 -26.26 -6.33 -10.30
CA ALA A 67 -27.66 -5.92 -10.32
C ALA A 67 -28.62 -7.08 -9.97
N LEU A 68 -28.33 -8.31 -10.43
CA LEU A 68 -29.10 -9.50 -10.05
C LEU A 68 -29.03 -9.78 -8.54
N ASP A 69 -27.89 -9.50 -7.93
CA ASP A 69 -27.66 -9.64 -6.49
C ASP A 69 -28.08 -8.38 -5.68
N GLY A 70 -28.76 -7.42 -6.31
CA GLY A 70 -29.27 -6.21 -5.65
C GLY A 70 -28.20 -5.16 -5.32
N LEU A 71 -27.04 -5.21 -5.96
CA LEU A 71 -25.93 -4.28 -5.77
C LEU A 71 -25.87 -3.28 -6.94
N GLN A 72 -26.00 -1.99 -6.63
CA GLN A 72 -25.91 -0.92 -7.61
C GLN A 72 -24.46 -0.58 -7.99
N TYR A 73 -23.53 -0.82 -7.08
CA TYR A 73 -22.12 -0.45 -7.23
C TYR A 73 -21.23 -1.69 -7.38
N PHE A 74 -20.20 -1.57 -8.19
CA PHE A 74 -19.20 -2.61 -8.35
C PHE A 74 -17.81 -2.05 -8.65
N TRP A 75 -16.77 -2.86 -8.48
CA TRP A 75 -15.38 -2.45 -8.67
C TRP A 75 -14.64 -3.37 -9.64
N VAL A 76 -13.88 -2.76 -10.54
CA VAL A 76 -13.01 -3.45 -11.51
C VAL A 76 -11.67 -2.70 -11.57
N ASP A 77 -10.56 -3.36 -11.25
CA ASP A 77 -9.25 -2.72 -11.08
C ASP A 77 -8.77 -1.98 -12.34
N THR A 78 -9.11 -2.49 -13.54
CA THR A 78 -8.64 -1.91 -14.81
C THR A 78 -9.15 -0.50 -15.05
N CYS A 79 -10.37 -0.18 -14.59
CA CYS A 79 -11.00 1.11 -14.85
C CYS A 79 -11.36 1.91 -13.59
N CYS A 80 -11.41 1.28 -12.41
CA CYS A 80 -11.64 1.96 -11.13
C CYS A 80 -10.36 2.54 -10.51
N ILE A 81 -9.18 2.21 -11.04
CA ILE A 81 -7.90 2.79 -10.64
C ILE A 81 -7.34 3.62 -11.79
N ASP A 82 -6.96 4.87 -11.52
CA ASP A 82 -6.11 5.64 -12.44
C ASP A 82 -4.67 5.16 -12.31
N LYS A 83 -4.30 4.20 -13.15
CA LYS A 83 -2.96 3.60 -13.17
C LYS A 83 -1.89 4.58 -13.67
N THR A 84 -2.27 5.72 -14.27
CA THR A 84 -1.34 6.78 -14.68
C THR A 84 -0.94 7.68 -13.51
N ASN A 85 -1.75 7.71 -12.45
CA ASN A 85 -1.48 8.44 -11.22
C ASN A 85 -0.73 7.54 -10.22
N ALA A 86 0.58 7.74 -10.09
CA ALA A 86 1.44 6.93 -9.22
C ALA A 86 1.01 6.95 -7.74
N VAL A 87 0.49 8.09 -7.24
CA VAL A 87 -0.01 8.21 -5.87
C VAL A 87 -1.26 7.36 -5.68
N GLU A 88 -2.17 7.40 -6.66
CA GLU A 88 -3.37 6.57 -6.64
C GLU A 88 -3.03 5.08 -6.77
N LEU A 89 -2.14 4.71 -7.68
CA LEU A 89 -1.71 3.33 -7.89
C LEU A 89 -1.09 2.74 -6.60
N GLN A 90 -0.17 3.48 -5.98
CA GLN A 90 0.44 3.13 -4.70
C GLN A 90 -0.60 2.87 -3.61
N ARG A 91 -1.53 3.83 -3.44
CA ARG A 91 -2.62 3.75 -2.45
C ARG A 91 -3.54 2.56 -2.73
N SER A 92 -3.81 2.29 -4.01
CA SER A 92 -4.74 1.26 -4.47
C SER A 92 -4.19 -0.14 -4.21
N ILE A 93 -2.95 -0.40 -4.59
CA ILE A 93 -2.30 -1.69 -4.34
C ILE A 93 -2.24 -2.00 -2.83
N ASN A 94 -1.88 -1.01 -2.02
CA ASN A 94 -1.87 -1.16 -0.55
C ASN A 94 -3.26 -1.31 0.07
N SER A 95 -4.32 -0.96 -0.65
CA SER A 95 -5.70 -1.07 -0.17
C SER A 95 -6.46 -2.26 -0.75
N MET A 96 -5.93 -2.93 -1.79
CA MET A 96 -6.67 -3.88 -2.60
C MET A 96 -7.23 -5.05 -1.78
N PHE A 97 -6.41 -5.65 -0.91
CA PHE A 97 -6.86 -6.73 -0.03
C PHE A 97 -8.07 -6.31 0.82
N ARG A 98 -8.03 -5.09 1.38
CA ARG A 98 -9.15 -4.54 2.17
C ARG A 98 -10.38 -4.30 1.29
N TRP A 99 -10.20 -3.86 0.04
CA TRP A 99 -11.32 -3.69 -0.88
C TRP A 99 -11.95 -5.02 -1.28
N TYR A 100 -11.16 -6.08 -1.46
CA TYR A 100 -11.72 -7.41 -1.65
C TYR A 100 -12.41 -7.94 -0.39
N LYS A 101 -11.79 -7.74 0.79
CA LYS A 101 -12.35 -8.15 2.08
C LYS A 101 -13.70 -7.49 2.40
N ASN A 102 -13.86 -6.22 2.05
CA ASN A 102 -15.06 -5.45 2.35
C ASN A 102 -16.15 -5.51 1.27
N ALA A 103 -15.88 -6.17 0.13
CA ALA A 103 -16.88 -6.33 -0.91
C ALA A 103 -18.00 -7.27 -0.44
N THR A 104 -19.25 -6.95 -0.81
CA THR A 104 -20.41 -7.80 -0.49
C THR A 104 -20.35 -9.12 -1.27
N LYS A 105 -19.90 -9.06 -2.53
CA LYS A 105 -19.74 -10.20 -3.43
C LYS A 105 -18.46 -10.04 -4.23
N CYS A 106 -17.66 -11.10 -4.33
CA CYS A 106 -16.57 -11.21 -5.29
C CYS A 106 -17.00 -12.14 -6.43
N TYR A 107 -16.99 -11.64 -7.66
CA TYR A 107 -17.25 -12.45 -8.85
C TYR A 107 -15.93 -12.77 -9.52
N VAL A 108 -15.62 -14.07 -9.63
CA VAL A 108 -14.50 -14.58 -10.43
C VAL A 108 -15.02 -14.89 -11.82
N TYR A 109 -14.52 -14.16 -12.81
CA TYR A 109 -14.88 -14.35 -14.22
C TYR A 109 -13.73 -14.99 -14.99
N PHE A 110 -13.92 -16.23 -15.43
CA PHE A 110 -12.95 -16.97 -16.23
C PHE A 110 -13.18 -16.71 -17.72
N SER A 111 -12.43 -15.78 -18.31
CA SER A 111 -12.52 -15.46 -19.75
C SER A 111 -12.08 -16.59 -20.68
N ASP A 112 -11.35 -17.58 -20.15
CA ASP A 112 -10.72 -18.71 -20.83
C ASP A 112 -11.40 -20.06 -20.55
N VAL A 113 -12.51 -20.05 -19.81
CA VAL A 113 -13.28 -21.26 -19.48
C VAL A 113 -14.68 -21.15 -20.05
N SER A 114 -15.03 -22.03 -20.98
CA SER A 114 -16.39 -22.19 -21.50
C SER A 114 -16.94 -23.57 -21.16
N ILE A 115 -18.27 -23.68 -21.00
CA ILE A 115 -18.93 -24.97 -20.77
C ILE A 115 -19.71 -25.35 -22.03
N PRO A 116 -19.30 -26.42 -22.75
CA PRO A 116 -20.03 -26.94 -23.91
C PRO A 116 -21.47 -27.29 -23.55
N GLU A 117 -22.43 -26.89 -24.39
CA GLU A 117 -23.87 -27.11 -24.16
C GLU A 117 -24.28 -28.59 -24.24
N ASP A 118 -23.54 -29.39 -25.02
CA ASP A 118 -23.93 -30.78 -25.37
C ASP A 118 -23.62 -31.84 -24.30
N LYS A 119 -23.21 -31.47 -23.08
CA LYS A 119 -22.79 -32.43 -22.03
C LYS A 119 -23.49 -32.26 -20.68
N VAL A 120 -24.63 -31.56 -20.63
CA VAL A 120 -25.36 -31.29 -19.39
C VAL A 120 -25.99 -32.55 -18.78
N GLU A 121 -26.17 -33.63 -19.53
CA GLU A 121 -26.92 -34.81 -19.05
C GLU A 121 -26.08 -35.89 -18.33
N ASN A 122 -24.75 -35.87 -18.37
CA ASN A 122 -23.92 -36.87 -17.69
C ASN A 122 -22.78 -36.21 -16.87
N ASN A 123 -23.06 -35.99 -15.58
CA ASN A 123 -22.12 -35.65 -14.52
C ASN A 123 -21.46 -34.25 -14.64
N SER A 124 -22.26 -33.20 -14.35
CA SER A 124 -21.87 -31.78 -14.38
C SER A 124 -20.58 -31.45 -13.61
N ASN A 125 -20.28 -32.17 -12.53
CA ASN A 125 -19.10 -31.93 -11.70
C ASN A 125 -17.77 -32.29 -12.39
N LEU A 126 -17.75 -33.34 -13.24
CA LEU A 126 -16.52 -33.75 -13.96
C LEU A 126 -16.11 -32.71 -15.00
N ASN A 127 -17.06 -32.02 -15.63
CA ASN A 127 -16.79 -30.97 -16.60
C ASN A 127 -16.17 -29.74 -15.91
N VAL A 128 -16.78 -29.26 -14.82
CA VAL A 128 -16.29 -28.11 -14.04
C VAL A 128 -14.87 -28.35 -13.51
N GLU A 129 -14.60 -29.53 -12.96
CA GLU A 129 -13.26 -29.85 -12.47
C GLU A 129 -12.20 -29.76 -13.58
N SER A 130 -12.46 -30.38 -14.74
CA SER A 130 -11.50 -30.39 -15.85
C SER A 130 -11.16 -28.99 -16.36
N VAL A 131 -12.16 -28.10 -16.48
CA VAL A 131 -11.95 -26.75 -17.01
C VAL A 131 -11.29 -25.83 -15.99
N LEU A 132 -11.60 -25.98 -14.69
CA LEU A 132 -11.00 -25.15 -13.64
C LEU A 132 -9.52 -25.49 -13.41
N ARG A 133 -9.11 -26.74 -13.60
CA ARG A 133 -7.69 -27.15 -13.46
C ARG A 133 -6.76 -26.48 -14.45
N VAL A 134 -7.28 -26.06 -15.61
CA VAL A 134 -6.50 -25.39 -16.67
C VAL A 134 -6.76 -23.88 -16.73
N ALA A 135 -7.62 -23.35 -15.85
CA ALA A 135 -7.96 -21.94 -15.84
C ALA A 135 -6.76 -21.09 -15.42
N ARG A 136 -6.37 -20.11 -16.25
CA ARG A 136 -5.23 -19.22 -15.99
C ARG A 136 -5.37 -18.46 -14.68
N TRP A 137 -6.59 -18.21 -14.23
CA TRP A 137 -6.84 -17.46 -13.00
C TRP A 137 -6.15 -18.06 -11.77
N PHE A 138 -6.03 -19.39 -11.65
CA PHE A 138 -5.33 -20.03 -10.53
C PHE A 138 -3.81 -19.83 -10.56
N THR A 139 -3.25 -19.41 -11.69
CA THR A 139 -1.82 -19.15 -11.86
C THR A 139 -1.46 -17.68 -11.75
N ARG A 140 -2.40 -16.75 -11.56
CA ARG A 140 -2.09 -15.32 -11.43
C ARG A 140 -1.77 -14.94 -9.98
N GLY A 141 -0.74 -14.12 -9.77
CA GLY A 141 -0.31 -13.69 -8.42
C GLY A 141 -1.41 -12.96 -7.65
N TRP A 142 -2.01 -11.93 -8.28
CA TRP A 142 -3.04 -11.09 -7.68
C TRP A 142 -4.28 -11.87 -7.23
N THR A 143 -4.68 -12.93 -7.95
CA THR A 143 -5.92 -13.66 -7.64
C THR A 143 -5.87 -14.42 -6.31
N LEU A 144 -4.69 -14.57 -5.69
CA LEU A 144 -4.56 -15.15 -4.34
C LEU A 144 -5.31 -14.33 -3.29
N GLN A 145 -5.08 -13.01 -3.25
CA GLN A 145 -5.81 -12.14 -2.31
C GLN A 145 -7.28 -12.01 -2.70
N GLU A 146 -7.61 -12.10 -3.99
CA GLU A 146 -8.99 -12.01 -4.50
C GLU A 146 -9.82 -13.24 -4.11
N LEU A 147 -9.17 -14.38 -3.89
CA LEU A 147 -9.76 -15.61 -3.36
C LEU A 147 -9.96 -15.59 -1.85
N LEU A 148 -8.92 -15.15 -1.13
CA LEU A 148 -8.81 -15.29 0.32
C LEU A 148 -9.42 -14.13 1.10
N ALA A 149 -9.35 -12.91 0.58
CA ALA A 149 -9.83 -11.73 1.30
C ALA A 149 -11.38 -11.68 1.40
N PRO A 150 -12.16 -11.90 0.33
CA PRO A 150 -13.61 -11.79 0.41
C PRO A 150 -14.25 -12.94 1.19
N SER A 151 -15.35 -12.65 1.89
CA SER A 151 -16.18 -13.67 2.54
C SER A 151 -16.99 -14.48 1.52
N SER A 152 -17.47 -13.86 0.44
CA SER A 152 -18.25 -14.48 -0.63
C SER A 152 -17.52 -14.40 -1.96
N VAL A 153 -17.21 -15.56 -2.56
CA VAL A 153 -16.60 -15.65 -3.90
C VAL A 153 -17.43 -16.60 -4.76
N GLU A 154 -17.86 -16.14 -5.92
CA GLU A 154 -18.67 -16.89 -6.88
C GLU A 154 -17.96 -16.96 -8.23
N PHE A 155 -17.99 -18.14 -8.84
CA PHE A 155 -17.20 -18.47 -10.01
C PHE A 155 -18.08 -18.56 -11.26
N PHE A 156 -17.67 -17.91 -12.34
CA PHE A 156 -18.43 -17.82 -13.59
C PHE A 156 -17.56 -18.11 -14.82
N SER A 157 -18.13 -18.82 -15.79
CA SER A 157 -17.50 -19.09 -17.08
C SER A 157 -17.53 -17.85 -18.00
N ALA A 158 -16.81 -17.93 -19.12
CA ALA A 158 -16.83 -16.95 -20.20
C ALA A 158 -18.22 -16.76 -20.83
N ASP A 159 -19.10 -17.75 -20.66
CA ASP A 159 -20.49 -17.77 -21.13
C ASP A 159 -21.47 -17.31 -20.03
N TYR A 160 -20.96 -16.67 -18.97
CA TYR A 160 -21.71 -16.17 -17.81
C TYR A 160 -22.43 -17.25 -16.99
N LYS A 161 -22.07 -18.53 -17.16
CA LYS A 161 -22.65 -19.63 -16.39
C LYS A 161 -21.96 -19.73 -15.03
N ARG A 162 -22.76 -19.76 -13.95
CA ARG A 162 -22.25 -19.98 -12.59
C ARG A 162 -21.70 -21.41 -12.46
N LEU A 163 -20.44 -21.52 -12.05
CA LEU A 163 -19.71 -22.77 -11.86
C LEU A 163 -19.80 -23.29 -10.42
N GLY A 164 -20.03 -22.39 -9.47
CA GLY A 164 -20.06 -22.68 -8.04
C GLY A 164 -19.61 -21.48 -7.21
N ASP A 165 -19.40 -21.69 -5.93
CA ASP A 165 -18.82 -20.72 -5.00
C ASP A 165 -17.62 -21.32 -4.26
N LYS A 166 -16.93 -20.48 -3.47
CA LYS A 166 -15.75 -20.88 -2.70
C LYS A 166 -16.02 -22.09 -1.81
N SER A 167 -17.21 -22.20 -1.23
CA SER A 167 -17.58 -23.31 -0.35
C SER A 167 -17.85 -24.58 -1.15
N SER A 168 -18.60 -24.50 -2.25
CA SER A 168 -18.93 -25.67 -3.08
C SER A 168 -17.72 -26.23 -3.83
N LEU A 169 -16.72 -25.39 -4.13
CA LEU A 169 -15.51 -25.76 -4.87
C LEU A 169 -14.27 -25.91 -3.99
N GLU A 170 -14.40 -25.82 -2.67
CA GLU A 170 -13.29 -25.87 -1.71
C GLU A 170 -12.33 -27.05 -1.91
N PRO A 171 -12.78 -28.32 -2.06
CA PRO A 171 -11.87 -29.45 -2.27
C PRO A 171 -11.05 -29.32 -3.55
N LEU A 172 -11.66 -28.78 -4.62
CA LEU A 172 -11.01 -28.59 -5.90
C LEU A 172 -10.02 -27.42 -5.85
N ILE A 173 -10.39 -26.30 -5.23
CA ILE A 173 -9.51 -25.15 -5.04
C ILE A 173 -8.28 -25.56 -4.21
N HIS A 174 -8.47 -26.32 -3.13
CA HIS A 174 -7.38 -26.90 -2.35
C HIS A 174 -6.47 -27.76 -3.23
N ALA A 175 -7.04 -28.69 -4.01
CA ALA A 175 -6.27 -29.58 -4.88
C ALA A 175 -5.47 -28.84 -5.97
N ILE A 176 -5.97 -27.73 -6.49
CA ILE A 176 -5.28 -26.93 -7.52
C ILE A 176 -4.17 -26.07 -6.89
N THR A 177 -4.48 -25.40 -5.78
CA THR A 177 -3.65 -24.31 -5.25
C THR A 177 -2.73 -24.72 -4.09
N GLY A 178 -3.05 -25.80 -3.38
CA GLY A 178 -2.40 -26.17 -2.13
C GLY A 178 -2.83 -25.31 -0.93
N ILE A 179 -3.77 -24.38 -1.11
CA ILE A 179 -4.31 -23.54 -0.02
C ILE A 179 -5.14 -24.42 0.90
N LEU A 180 -4.86 -24.37 2.20
CA LEU A 180 -5.59 -25.14 3.20
C LEU A 180 -7.07 -24.74 3.25
N VAL A 181 -7.93 -25.73 3.47
CA VAL A 181 -9.39 -25.58 3.53
C VAL A 181 -9.79 -24.54 4.59
N GLU A 182 -9.11 -24.52 5.72
CA GLU A 182 -9.29 -23.57 6.80
C GLU A 182 -9.09 -22.12 6.32
N ALA A 183 -8.08 -21.88 5.48
CA ALA A 183 -7.84 -20.56 4.90
C ALA A 183 -8.96 -20.17 3.92
N LEU A 184 -9.46 -21.11 3.11
CA LEU A 184 -10.59 -20.88 2.20
C LEU A 184 -11.88 -20.52 2.94
N ARG A 185 -12.08 -21.11 4.13
CA ARG A 185 -13.20 -20.82 5.04
C ARG A 185 -13.07 -19.49 5.80
N GLY A 186 -11.96 -18.77 5.62
CA GLY A 186 -11.76 -17.45 6.22
C GLY A 186 -11.19 -17.48 7.65
N TYR A 187 -10.47 -18.55 8.02
CA TYR A 187 -9.69 -18.55 9.26
C TYR A 187 -8.64 -17.42 9.18
N ASP A 188 -8.29 -16.84 10.34
CA ASP A 188 -7.30 -15.78 10.38
C ASP A 188 -6.00 -16.25 9.75
N LEU A 189 -5.51 -15.51 8.75
CA LEU A 189 -4.29 -15.80 8.03
C LEU A 189 -3.06 -15.83 8.95
N LYS A 190 -3.13 -15.19 10.12
CA LYS A 190 -2.09 -15.25 11.15
C LYS A 190 -1.90 -16.65 11.74
N ASN A 191 -2.89 -17.52 11.64
CA ASN A 191 -2.81 -18.90 12.13
C ASN A 191 -1.98 -19.81 11.22
N PHE A 192 -1.56 -19.33 10.05
CA PHE A 192 -0.70 -20.05 9.12
C PHE A 192 0.70 -19.45 9.14
N SER A 193 1.71 -20.31 9.13
CA SER A 193 3.10 -19.86 9.11
C SER A 193 3.40 -18.99 7.89
N VAL A 194 4.45 -18.19 8.00
CA VAL A 194 4.91 -17.35 6.88
C VAL A 194 5.26 -18.24 5.67
N ASP A 195 5.93 -19.37 5.90
CA ASP A 195 6.34 -20.28 4.81
C ASP A 195 5.14 -20.95 4.13
N GLU A 196 4.12 -21.37 4.88
CA GLU A 196 2.88 -21.90 4.31
C GLU A 196 2.19 -20.85 3.43
N ARG A 197 2.06 -19.62 3.95
CA ARG A 197 1.44 -18.51 3.24
C ARG A 197 2.21 -18.10 1.98
N VAL A 198 3.55 -18.10 2.05
CA VAL A 198 4.42 -17.85 0.88
C VAL A 198 4.32 -18.99 -0.13
N SER A 199 4.14 -20.25 0.30
CA SER A 199 4.01 -21.39 -0.61
C SER A 199 2.81 -21.26 -1.57
N TRP A 200 1.74 -20.57 -1.16
CA TRP A 200 0.54 -20.36 -1.98
C TRP A 200 0.76 -19.44 -3.19
N VAL A 201 1.88 -18.71 -3.23
CA VAL A 201 2.27 -17.88 -4.37
C VAL A 201 3.31 -18.54 -5.28
N ALA A 202 3.92 -19.66 -4.85
CA ALA A 202 5.09 -20.24 -5.51
C ALA A 202 4.85 -20.67 -6.97
N LYS A 203 3.62 -21.08 -7.31
CA LYS A 203 3.23 -21.48 -8.68
C LYS A 203 2.52 -20.37 -9.46
N ARG A 204 2.51 -19.14 -8.93
CA ARG A 204 1.81 -18.00 -9.53
C ARG A 204 2.77 -17.08 -10.27
N GLU A 205 2.22 -16.41 -11.27
CA GLU A 205 2.93 -15.51 -12.17
C GLU A 205 2.26 -14.13 -12.20
N THR A 206 3.09 -13.13 -12.47
CA THR A 206 2.68 -11.73 -12.57
C THR A 206 3.26 -11.09 -13.82
N LYS A 207 2.64 -10.00 -14.28
CA LYS A 207 3.08 -9.27 -15.48
C LYS A 207 4.39 -8.53 -15.21
N HIS A 208 4.39 -7.71 -14.16
CA HIS A 208 5.62 -7.15 -13.59
C HIS A 208 6.16 -8.14 -12.57
N GLU A 209 7.47 -8.36 -12.56
CA GLU A 209 8.06 -9.42 -11.76
C GLU A 209 7.96 -9.15 -10.26
N GLU A 210 7.91 -7.87 -9.86
CA GLU A 210 7.80 -7.37 -8.50
C GLU A 210 6.38 -7.52 -7.92
N ASP A 211 5.37 -7.57 -8.79
CA ASP A 211 3.97 -7.75 -8.38
C ASP A 211 3.77 -9.07 -7.63
N ILE A 212 4.68 -10.05 -7.77
CA ILE A 212 4.62 -11.29 -7.00
C ILE A 212 4.75 -11.00 -5.50
N ALA A 213 5.50 -9.97 -5.12
CA ALA A 213 5.61 -9.49 -3.74
C ALA A 213 4.49 -8.50 -3.41
N TYR A 214 4.20 -7.55 -4.32
CA TYR A 214 3.20 -6.50 -4.05
C TYR A 214 1.79 -7.06 -3.88
N SER A 215 1.46 -8.15 -4.59
CA SER A 215 0.20 -8.87 -4.43
C SER A 215 0.02 -9.54 -3.06
N LEU A 216 1.09 -9.59 -2.25
CA LEU A 216 1.09 -10.17 -0.90
C LEU A 216 1.03 -9.11 0.21
N PHE A 217 1.12 -7.82 -0.10
CA PHE A 217 1.14 -6.74 0.91
C PHE A 217 -0.05 -6.83 1.86
N GLY A 218 -1.27 -6.70 1.33
CA GLY A 218 -2.46 -6.76 2.15
C GLY A 218 -2.71 -8.14 2.77
N PHE A 219 -2.23 -9.20 2.12
CA PHE A 219 -2.29 -10.59 2.60
C PHE A 219 -1.42 -10.82 3.85
N PHE A 220 -0.29 -10.12 3.98
CA PHE A 220 0.52 -10.09 5.20
C PHE A 220 0.19 -8.91 6.14
N GLY A 221 -0.73 -8.02 5.77
CA GLY A 221 -1.03 -6.81 6.54
C GLY A 221 0.11 -5.79 6.52
N ILE A 222 0.88 -5.77 5.43
CA ILE A 222 2.07 -4.95 5.21
C ILE A 222 1.75 -3.79 4.28
N PHE A 223 2.38 -2.64 4.52
CA PHE A 223 2.26 -1.45 3.70
C PHE A 223 3.65 -0.97 3.29
N LEU A 224 4.01 -1.16 2.01
CA LEU A 224 5.32 -0.80 1.48
C LEU A 224 5.20 0.04 0.18
N PRO A 225 6.19 0.90 -0.12
CA PRO A 225 6.30 1.56 -1.41
C PRO A 225 6.43 0.56 -2.56
N LEU A 226 5.84 0.86 -3.71
CA LEU A 226 6.04 0.13 -4.96
C LEU A 226 7.27 0.71 -5.65
N ILE A 227 8.22 -0.14 -6.00
CA ILE A 227 9.45 0.24 -6.69
C ILE A 227 9.57 -0.63 -7.94
N TYR A 228 8.80 -0.32 -8.98
CA TYR A 228 8.95 -1.01 -10.26
C TYR A 228 10.36 -0.76 -10.83
N GLY A 229 11.07 -1.83 -11.18
CA GLY A 229 12.49 -1.84 -11.50
C GLY A 229 13.40 -2.34 -10.39
N GLU A 230 12.88 -2.62 -9.18
CA GLU A 230 13.68 -3.25 -8.11
C GLU A 230 13.94 -4.74 -8.35
N GLY A 231 13.17 -5.37 -9.23
CA GLY A 231 13.30 -6.79 -9.56
C GLY A 231 12.64 -7.71 -8.53
N ARG A 232 12.30 -8.93 -8.96
CA ARG A 232 11.54 -9.89 -8.15
C ARG A 232 12.19 -10.23 -6.82
N GLU A 233 13.50 -10.46 -6.83
CA GLU A 233 14.24 -10.93 -5.65
C GLU A 233 14.26 -9.88 -4.55
N HIS A 234 14.56 -8.62 -4.89
CA HIS A 234 14.57 -7.51 -3.93
C HIS A 234 13.17 -7.19 -3.41
N ALA A 235 12.13 -7.21 -4.26
CA ALA A 235 10.76 -6.99 -3.84
C ALA A 235 10.30 -8.06 -2.82
N LEU A 236 10.61 -9.35 -3.08
CA LEU A 236 10.33 -10.45 -2.15
C LEU A 236 11.16 -10.37 -0.87
N GLN A 237 12.42 -9.94 -0.96
CA GLN A 237 13.27 -9.73 0.21
C GLN A 237 12.68 -8.65 1.13
N ARG A 238 12.33 -7.48 0.59
CA ARG A 238 11.67 -6.39 1.33
C ARG A 238 10.39 -6.85 2.01
N LEU A 239 9.56 -7.62 1.29
CA LEU A 239 8.37 -8.22 1.88
C LEU A 239 8.73 -9.12 3.07
N ARG A 240 9.68 -10.05 2.93
CA ARG A 240 10.07 -10.99 3.99
C ARG A 240 10.63 -10.27 5.21
N GLU A 241 11.49 -9.27 5.01
CA GLU A 241 12.06 -8.46 6.09
C GLU A 241 10.96 -7.77 6.89
N GLU A 242 9.97 -7.22 6.19
CA GLU A 242 8.84 -6.54 6.79
C GLU A 242 7.89 -7.50 7.53
N VAL A 243 7.60 -8.67 6.96
CA VAL A 243 6.84 -9.75 7.64
C VAL A 243 7.52 -10.13 8.95
N ASN A 244 8.83 -10.38 8.91
CA ASN A 244 9.59 -10.80 10.09
C ASN A 244 9.65 -9.70 11.16
N ARG A 245 9.75 -8.44 10.75
CA ARG A 245 9.71 -7.29 11.65
C ARG A 245 8.37 -7.20 12.38
N HIS A 246 7.25 -7.39 11.66
CA HIS A 246 5.92 -7.41 12.25
C HIS A 246 5.70 -8.59 13.21
N ALA A 247 6.20 -9.78 12.88
CA ALA A 247 6.09 -10.96 13.75
C ALA A 247 6.82 -10.75 15.10
N LYS A 248 8.05 -10.22 15.07
CA LYS A 248 8.83 -9.91 16.28
C LYS A 248 8.15 -8.89 17.19
N ASN A 249 7.49 -7.90 16.61
CA ASN A 249 6.75 -6.91 17.40
C ASN A 249 5.52 -7.50 18.09
N HIS A 250 4.87 -8.51 17.49
CA HIS A 250 3.74 -9.22 18.09
C HIS A 250 4.18 -10.16 19.24
N GLU A 251 5.32 -10.84 19.14
CA GLU A 251 5.85 -11.69 20.23
C GLU A 251 6.21 -10.89 21.50
N LEU A 252 6.64 -9.65 21.35
CA LEU A 252 6.92 -8.74 22.48
C LEU A 252 5.64 -8.31 23.23
N ASP A 253 4.47 -8.34 22.58
CA ASP A 253 3.18 -7.99 23.17
C ASP A 253 2.50 -9.17 23.92
N GLU A 254 2.94 -10.42 23.69
CA GLU A 254 2.29 -11.65 24.21
C GLU A 254 2.97 -12.28 25.44
N LEU A 255 4.05 -11.69 25.98
CA LEU A 255 4.64 -12.14 27.25
C LEU A 255 3.64 -12.01 28.40
N PRO A 256 3.52 -13.01 29.30
CA PRO A 256 2.54 -12.98 30.37
C PRO A 256 2.83 -11.79 31.29
N LYS A 257 1.84 -10.90 31.40
CA LYS A 257 1.81 -9.83 32.41
C LYS A 257 1.67 -10.46 33.79
N SER A 258 2.75 -11.04 34.30
CA SER A 258 2.85 -11.39 35.71
C SER A 258 2.89 -10.08 36.50
N GLY A 259 1.99 -10.01 37.48
CA GLY A 259 1.69 -8.79 38.22
C GLY A 259 2.92 -8.16 38.85
N VAL A 260 3.22 -6.95 38.38
CA VAL A 260 3.83 -5.92 39.20
C VAL A 260 3.02 -4.66 38.92
N GLU A 261 2.20 -4.27 39.90
CA GLU A 261 1.74 -2.89 39.99
C GLU A 261 2.98 -2.00 39.94
N ASN A 262 3.15 -1.26 38.84
CA ASN A 262 4.04 -0.12 38.84
C ASN A 262 3.39 0.98 38.00
N GLN A 263 2.97 2.03 38.69
CA GLN A 263 2.59 3.30 38.13
C GLN A 263 3.81 3.90 37.42
N GLY A 264 3.93 3.69 36.11
CA GLY A 264 5.05 4.20 35.30
C GLY A 264 4.79 5.62 34.78
N LYS A 265 5.37 6.61 35.44
CA LYS A 265 5.50 8.01 34.96
C LYS A 265 6.44 8.09 33.74
N LEU A 266 6.15 9.00 32.80
CA LEU A 266 7.18 9.53 31.89
C LEU A 266 8.25 10.26 32.72
N THR A 267 9.52 9.99 32.45
CA THR A 267 10.66 10.75 33.00
C THR A 267 11.64 11.09 31.88
N LEU A 268 12.11 12.33 31.89
CA LEU A 268 13.04 12.95 30.94
C LEU A 268 14.43 13.06 31.58
N HIS A 269 15.49 12.88 30.80
CA HIS A 269 16.87 13.13 31.22
C HIS A 269 17.61 13.95 30.15
N GLU A 270 18.36 14.96 30.60
CA GLU A 270 19.20 15.84 29.78
C GLU A 270 20.65 15.33 29.72
N HIS A 271 21.29 15.40 28.55
CA HIS A 271 22.74 15.28 28.43
C HIS A 271 23.30 16.17 27.31
N ASN A 272 24.43 16.82 27.60
CA ASN A 272 25.07 17.86 26.82
C ASN A 272 26.17 17.36 25.86
N ASN A 273 26.20 18.01 24.70
CA ASN A 273 27.32 18.45 23.86
C ASN A 273 28.24 17.44 23.16
N LEU A 274 28.34 17.61 21.83
CA LEU A 274 29.56 17.40 21.01
C LEU A 274 29.53 18.39 19.82
N HIS A 275 30.52 19.28 19.75
CA HIS A 275 30.82 20.17 18.61
C HIS A 275 31.73 19.44 17.59
N PRO A 276 31.61 19.74 16.27
CA PRO A 276 32.72 19.53 15.36
C PRO A 276 33.14 20.79 14.59
N SER A 277 34.41 20.76 14.22
CA SER A 277 35.26 21.82 13.68
C SER A 277 35.11 22.08 12.18
N SER A 278 35.35 23.35 11.83
CA SER A 278 35.42 24.01 10.53
C SER A 278 36.25 23.34 9.41
N ARG A 279 35.71 23.33 8.18
CA ARG A 279 36.35 23.86 6.94
C ARG A 279 35.43 23.69 5.71
N PHE A 280 34.95 24.80 5.12
CA PHE A 280 34.34 24.83 3.79
C PHE A 280 34.94 25.92 2.90
N PRO A 281 35.22 25.66 1.62
CA PRO A 281 35.35 26.68 0.61
C PRO A 281 33.99 26.93 -0.07
N ALA A 282 33.66 28.21 -0.20
CA ALA A 282 32.42 28.72 -0.75
C ALA A 282 32.19 28.31 -2.22
N ARG A 283 31.08 27.61 -2.48
CA ARG A 283 30.36 27.70 -3.75
C ARG A 283 29.00 28.32 -3.47
N GLU A 284 28.69 29.38 -4.19
CA GLU A 284 27.53 30.24 -3.99
C GLU A 284 26.22 29.43 -3.96
N LEU A 285 25.66 29.28 -2.75
CA LEU A 285 24.27 28.92 -2.54
C LEU A 285 23.39 29.97 -3.24
N ARG A 286 22.31 29.53 -3.91
CA ARG A 286 21.31 30.46 -4.46
C ARG A 286 20.88 31.40 -3.32
N ARG A 287 20.87 32.72 -3.58
CA ARG A 287 20.61 33.76 -2.58
C ARG A 287 19.21 33.69 -1.92
N ASP A 288 18.32 32.82 -2.40
CA ASP A 288 17.01 32.53 -1.81
C ASP A 288 16.99 31.21 -0.97
N GLY A 289 18.17 30.65 -0.68
CA GLY A 289 18.43 29.24 -0.35
C GLY A 289 17.95 28.67 0.99
N PHE A 290 17.13 29.40 1.77
CA PHE A 290 16.59 28.87 3.02
C PHE A 290 15.07 28.66 3.00
N ASN A 291 14.37 29.09 1.95
CA ASN A 291 12.93 28.89 1.84
C ASN A 291 12.63 27.68 0.93
N LEU A 292 13.00 26.49 1.41
CA LEU A 292 12.77 25.23 0.70
C LEU A 292 11.44 24.66 1.16
N LYS A 293 10.52 24.40 0.22
CA LYS A 293 9.21 23.81 0.52
C LYS A 293 9.40 22.54 1.36
N TYR A 294 8.66 22.45 2.47
CA TYR A 294 8.63 21.35 3.45
C TYR A 294 8.80 19.97 2.80
N HIS A 295 9.94 19.33 3.06
CA HIS A 295 10.22 17.99 2.55
C HIS A 295 9.75 16.93 3.55
N LEU A 296 8.43 16.80 3.66
CA LEU A 296 7.75 15.68 4.32
C LEU A 296 7.41 14.56 3.32
N ALA A 297 8.03 14.57 2.14
CA ALA A 297 7.79 13.55 1.12
C ALA A 297 8.03 12.16 1.72
N ASN A 298 7.03 11.29 1.58
CA ASN A 298 6.98 9.91 2.10
C ASN A 298 6.56 9.73 3.56
N VAL A 299 6.12 10.78 4.26
CA VAL A 299 5.53 10.62 5.60
C VAL A 299 4.01 10.73 5.53
N PRO A 300 3.24 9.68 5.89
CA PRO A 300 1.79 9.74 5.87
C PRO A 300 1.29 10.81 6.84
N TYR A 301 0.40 11.70 6.37
CA TYR A 301 -0.20 12.74 7.20
C TYR A 301 -1.66 12.41 7.51
N ILE A 302 -2.06 12.53 8.77
CA ILE A 302 -3.44 12.36 9.21
C ILE A 302 -4.12 13.74 9.31
N GLN A 303 -5.26 13.92 8.65
CA GLN A 303 -6.02 15.18 8.66
C GLN A 303 -6.72 15.48 10.00
N HIS A 304 -7.07 14.43 10.77
CA HIS A 304 -7.76 14.54 12.05
C HIS A 304 -6.83 14.09 13.18
N PHE A 305 -6.16 15.06 13.80
CA PHE A 305 -5.27 14.85 14.94
C PHE A 305 -5.91 15.48 16.18
N GLU A 306 -6.39 14.65 17.11
CA GLU A 306 -7.12 15.10 18.31
C GLU A 306 -6.47 14.64 19.62
N GLY A 307 -6.61 15.43 20.68
CA GLY A 307 -6.34 15.00 22.06
C GLY A 307 -4.86 14.99 22.50
N ARG A 308 -4.00 15.81 21.89
CA ARG A 308 -2.55 15.87 22.21
C ARG A 308 -2.01 17.30 22.39
N ASP A 309 -2.87 18.27 22.66
CA ASP A 309 -2.50 19.69 22.73
C ASP A 309 -1.40 19.99 23.76
N ALA A 310 -1.42 19.33 24.91
CA ALA A 310 -0.38 19.48 25.93
C ALA A 310 1.01 19.08 25.44
N TYR A 311 1.11 18.04 24.59
CA TYR A 311 2.38 17.61 24.00
C TYR A 311 2.84 18.56 22.89
N LEU A 312 1.90 19.06 22.08
CA LEU A 312 2.21 20.07 21.08
C LEU A 312 2.69 21.38 21.71
N GLN A 313 2.08 21.80 22.82
CA GLN A 313 2.52 22.96 23.61
C GLN A 313 3.93 22.74 24.19
N HIS A 314 4.23 21.52 24.66
CA HIS A 314 5.57 21.19 25.13
C HIS A 314 6.61 21.27 24.00
N LEU A 315 6.35 20.65 22.85
CA LEU A 315 7.20 20.76 21.66
C LEU A 315 7.38 22.23 21.25
N ALA A 316 6.32 23.03 21.30
CA ALA A 316 6.39 24.46 21.00
C ALA A 316 7.30 25.22 21.97
N SER A 317 7.19 24.96 23.28
CA SER A 317 8.06 25.57 24.28
C SER A 317 9.53 25.19 24.10
N ALA A 318 9.80 23.96 23.65
CA ALA A 318 11.14 23.40 23.53
C ALA A 318 11.82 23.74 22.19
N LEU A 319 11.06 23.87 21.09
CA LEU A 319 11.61 23.95 19.73
C LEU A 319 11.37 25.29 19.03
N LEU A 320 10.39 26.12 19.46
CA LEU A 320 10.15 27.38 18.76
C LEU A 320 11.29 28.38 18.96
N PRO A 321 11.64 29.19 17.94
CA PRO A 321 12.76 30.15 17.97
C PRO A 321 12.70 31.14 19.13
N GLU A 322 11.49 31.47 19.58
CA GLU A 322 11.20 32.40 20.68
C GLU A 322 11.83 31.95 22.03
N SER A 323 12.11 30.66 22.18
CA SER A 323 12.80 30.06 23.34
C SER A 323 14.30 29.91 23.07
N ASN A 324 15.14 30.90 23.35
CA ASN A 324 16.61 30.89 23.09
C ASN A 324 16.98 30.72 21.59
N PRO A 325 17.08 31.82 20.82
CA PRO A 325 17.23 31.77 19.36
C PRO A 325 18.61 31.31 18.86
N ASP A 326 19.65 31.37 19.70
CA ASP A 326 21.05 31.15 19.28
C ASP A 326 21.60 29.75 19.64
N GLN A 327 20.73 28.82 20.05
CA GLN A 327 21.13 27.47 20.47
C GLN A 327 20.35 26.40 19.70
N ARG A 328 21.06 25.37 19.21
CA ARG A 328 20.44 24.17 18.61
C ARG A 328 19.56 23.48 19.65
N LYS A 329 18.29 23.26 19.32
CA LYS A 329 17.33 22.58 20.19
C LYS A 329 17.16 21.13 19.77
N LEU A 330 16.99 20.26 20.75
CA LEU A 330 16.77 18.83 20.55
C LEU A 330 15.67 18.36 21.49
N GLU A 331 14.68 17.69 20.93
CA GLU A 331 13.57 17.13 21.69
C GLU A 331 13.34 15.68 21.28
N ILE A 332 13.22 14.78 22.27
CA ILE A 332 13.10 13.33 22.03
C ILE A 332 11.68 12.88 22.34
N VAL A 333 10.91 12.61 21.28
CA VAL A 333 9.58 12.01 21.41
C VAL A 333 9.71 10.49 21.50
N SER A 334 9.52 9.93 22.70
CA SER A 334 9.58 8.48 22.96
C SER A 334 8.23 7.92 23.43
N GLY A 335 8.06 6.60 23.36
CA GLY A 335 6.82 5.91 23.69
C GLY A 335 6.60 4.64 22.87
N LEU A 336 5.56 3.89 23.20
CA LEU A 336 5.23 2.60 22.58
C LEU A 336 5.07 2.70 21.05
N GLY A 337 5.28 1.58 20.36
CA GLY A 337 5.00 1.46 18.93
C GLY A 337 3.55 1.88 18.62
N GLY A 338 3.33 2.58 17.50
CA GLY A 338 1.98 2.97 17.08
C GLY A 338 1.28 4.07 17.88
N ILE A 339 1.84 4.56 19.00
CA ILE A 339 1.19 5.58 19.86
C ILE A 339 1.02 6.98 19.21
N GLY A 340 1.55 7.15 17.99
CA GLY A 340 1.42 8.39 17.21
C GLY A 340 2.60 9.35 17.28
N LYS A 341 3.80 8.92 17.73
CA LYS A 341 5.00 9.78 17.84
C LYS A 341 5.33 10.53 16.56
N THR A 342 5.38 9.80 15.44
CA THR A 342 5.67 10.37 14.13
C THR A 342 4.59 11.37 13.71
N GLN A 343 3.31 11.09 14.00
CA GLN A 343 2.21 12.02 13.70
C GLN A 343 2.25 13.28 14.56
N LEU A 344 2.65 13.16 15.83
CA LEU A 344 2.85 14.30 16.73
C LEU A 344 3.94 15.24 16.21
N ALA A 345 5.08 14.70 15.76
CA ALA A 345 6.16 15.49 15.18
C ALA A 345 5.74 16.19 13.87
N ILE A 346 5.04 15.48 12.98
CA ILE A 346 4.53 16.06 11.73
C ILE A 346 3.52 17.17 12.03
N GLN A 347 2.59 16.93 12.96
CA GLN A 347 1.56 17.90 13.31
C GLN A 347 2.18 19.16 13.92
N PHE A 348 3.22 19.02 14.76
CA PHE A 348 3.97 20.15 15.29
C PHE A 348 4.58 21.01 14.16
N VAL A 349 5.30 20.37 13.22
CA VAL A 349 5.94 21.06 12.10
C VAL A 349 4.91 21.80 11.24
N LYS A 350 3.74 21.18 10.99
CA LYS A 350 2.67 21.82 10.21
C LYS A 350 1.98 22.97 10.93
N LEU A 351 1.74 22.86 12.23
CA LEU A 351 1.12 23.92 13.01
C LEU A 351 1.98 25.19 13.08
N HIS A 352 3.29 25.04 12.90
CA HIS A 352 4.27 26.12 13.01
C HIS A 352 5.07 26.27 11.70
N GLU A 353 4.45 25.96 10.56
CA GLU A 353 5.06 25.99 9.23
C GLU A 353 5.58 27.40 8.87
N ASP A 354 4.98 28.44 9.43
CA ASP A 354 5.39 29.82 9.27
C ASP A 354 6.61 30.21 10.13
N LYS A 355 6.98 29.37 11.10
CA LYS A 355 8.05 29.64 12.08
C LYS A 355 9.40 29.06 11.70
N PHE A 356 9.45 28.15 10.72
CA PHE A 356 10.68 27.53 10.22
C PHE A 356 10.90 27.90 8.75
N SER A 357 12.14 28.13 8.38
CA SER A 357 12.52 28.40 6.98
C SER A 357 12.44 27.14 6.12
N SER A 358 12.74 25.97 6.71
CA SER A 358 12.68 24.66 6.08
C SER A 358 12.48 23.58 7.15
N ALA A 359 11.86 22.44 6.78
CA ALA A 359 11.84 21.24 7.61
C ALA A 359 12.13 20.00 6.78
N PHE A 360 12.96 19.12 7.34
CA PHE A 360 13.38 17.88 6.72
C PHE A 360 13.01 16.71 7.63
N PHE A 361 12.33 15.71 7.07
CA PHE A 361 12.14 14.44 7.75
C PHE A 361 13.23 13.47 7.32
N ILE A 362 14.02 12.96 8.27
CA ILE A 362 15.07 11.95 8.02
C ILE A 362 14.60 10.61 8.54
N ASP A 363 14.40 9.65 7.62
CA ASP A 363 14.10 8.27 8.00
C ASP A 363 15.38 7.57 8.44
N ALA A 364 15.57 7.46 9.76
CA ALA A 364 16.72 6.82 10.37
C ALA A 364 16.51 5.32 10.66
N HIS A 365 15.58 4.65 9.96
CA HIS A 365 15.31 3.22 10.18
C HIS A 365 16.45 2.29 9.73
N SER A 366 17.22 2.68 8.71
CA SER A 366 18.43 1.99 8.25
C SER A 366 19.46 2.98 7.70
N GLN A 367 20.71 2.54 7.54
CA GLN A 367 21.74 3.35 6.90
C GLN A 367 21.36 3.74 5.46
N GLU A 368 20.66 2.86 4.74
CA GLU A 368 20.18 3.13 3.39
C GLU A 368 19.03 4.15 3.37
N SER A 369 18.08 4.08 4.32
CA SER A 369 17.00 5.06 4.42
C SER A 369 17.55 6.46 4.75
N ILE A 370 18.59 6.51 5.58
CA ILE A 370 19.36 7.74 5.84
C ILE A 370 19.98 8.22 4.53
N SER A 371 20.81 7.40 3.87
CA SER A 371 21.48 7.80 2.61
C SER A 371 20.50 8.29 1.55
N ARG A 372 19.36 7.61 1.36
CA ARG A 372 18.33 8.01 0.40
C ARG A 372 17.67 9.34 0.77
N THR A 373 17.40 9.54 2.06
CA THR A 373 16.83 10.80 2.53
C THR A 373 17.81 11.95 2.34
N PHE A 374 19.08 11.73 2.67
CA PHE A 374 20.15 12.69 2.41
C PHE A 374 20.25 13.00 0.92
N LEU A 375 20.26 12.01 0.02
CA LEU A 375 20.27 12.26 -1.42
C LEU A 375 19.08 13.13 -1.88
N GLY A 376 17.88 12.91 -1.32
CA GLY A 376 16.70 13.75 -1.59
C GLY A 376 16.92 15.21 -1.17
N ILE A 377 17.50 15.43 0.01
CA ILE A 377 17.87 16.77 0.52
C ILE A 377 18.94 17.41 -0.37
N HIS A 378 19.94 16.64 -0.82
CA HIS A 378 20.99 17.12 -1.74
C HIS A 378 20.39 17.69 -3.02
N LEU A 379 19.51 16.91 -3.65
CA LEU A 379 18.84 17.31 -4.89
C LEU A 379 17.98 18.56 -4.70
N LEU A 380 17.34 18.70 -3.53
CA LEU A 380 16.55 19.87 -3.18
C LEU A 380 17.41 21.14 -3.03
N LEU A 381 18.57 21.02 -2.40
CA LEU A 381 19.48 22.13 -2.11
C LEU A 381 20.27 22.60 -3.34
N TRP A 382 20.79 21.66 -4.14
CA TRP A 382 21.75 21.97 -5.21
C TRP A 382 21.21 21.72 -6.63
N GLY A 383 20.09 21.02 -6.81
CA GLY A 383 19.40 20.89 -8.10
C GLY A 383 20.19 20.20 -9.22
N ASP A 384 21.29 19.51 -8.92
CA ASP A 384 22.20 18.97 -9.93
C ASP A 384 21.76 17.57 -10.39
N SER A 385 21.00 17.54 -11.47
CA SER A 385 20.50 16.31 -12.11
C SER A 385 21.60 15.46 -12.77
N ASN A 386 22.84 15.95 -12.90
CA ASN A 386 23.94 15.18 -13.50
C ASN A 386 24.59 14.16 -12.55
N LYS A 387 24.32 14.22 -11.23
CA LYS A 387 24.79 13.22 -10.25
C LYS A 387 23.85 12.03 -10.06
N GLN A 388 22.66 12.00 -10.69
CA GLN A 388 21.71 10.88 -10.62
C GLN A 388 22.27 9.52 -11.09
N LYS A 389 23.41 9.51 -11.79
CA LYS A 389 24.08 8.28 -12.25
C LYS A 389 25.07 7.66 -11.26
N ARG A 390 25.38 8.32 -10.15
CA ARG A 390 26.24 7.75 -9.09
C ARG A 390 25.32 7.27 -7.97
N GLY A 391 25.41 5.97 -7.66
CA GLY A 391 24.50 5.29 -6.74
C GLY A 391 24.56 5.78 -5.29
N ILE A 392 23.77 5.11 -4.45
CA ILE A 392 23.49 5.38 -3.03
C ILE A 392 24.76 5.35 -2.12
N GLU A 393 25.93 5.02 -2.66
CA GLU A 393 27.20 4.85 -1.93
C GLU A 393 28.11 6.10 -1.89
N ASP A 394 27.70 7.23 -2.48
CA ASP A 394 28.55 8.43 -2.54
C ASP A 394 28.56 9.18 -1.18
N THR A 395 29.41 8.71 -0.27
CA THR A 395 29.67 9.32 1.06
C THR A 395 30.01 10.82 1.01
N SER A 396 30.49 11.33 -0.13
CA SER A 396 30.79 12.75 -0.30
C SER A 396 29.52 13.63 -0.26
N LEU A 397 28.39 13.13 -0.77
CA LEU A 397 27.11 13.85 -0.77
C LEU A 397 26.52 13.98 0.63
N ILE A 398 26.64 12.93 1.44
CA ILE A 398 26.19 12.93 2.83
C ILE A 398 27.00 13.93 3.64
N SER A 399 28.33 13.98 3.44
CA SER A 399 29.19 14.99 4.07
C SER A 399 28.73 16.39 3.71
N GLU A 400 28.54 16.70 2.42
CA GLU A 400 28.09 18.02 1.95
C GLU A 400 26.81 18.51 2.65
N ILE A 401 25.86 17.60 2.94
CA ILE A 401 24.63 17.94 3.67
C ILE A 401 24.85 18.10 5.17
N LEU A 402 25.58 17.17 5.80
CA LEU A 402 25.89 17.27 7.23
C LEU A 402 26.61 18.58 7.53
N ASP A 403 27.49 18.98 6.63
CA ASP A 403 28.22 20.22 6.72
C ASP A 403 27.31 21.44 6.48
N TRP A 404 26.36 21.35 5.55
CA TRP A 404 25.32 22.36 5.39
C TRP A 404 24.47 22.52 6.66
N PHE A 405 24.07 21.43 7.32
CA PHE A 405 23.37 21.48 8.63
C PHE A 405 24.20 22.10 9.75
N CYS A 406 25.52 22.21 9.58
CA CYS A 406 26.43 22.83 10.54
C CYS A 406 26.72 24.31 10.26
N LEU A 407 26.14 24.92 9.22
CA LEU A 407 26.32 26.34 8.93
C LEU A 407 25.72 27.23 10.02
N ASP A 408 26.39 28.33 10.34
CA ASP A 408 25.89 29.37 11.25
C ASP A 408 24.55 29.91 10.73
N GLY A 409 23.49 29.78 11.53
CA GLY A 409 22.11 30.12 11.16
C GLY A 409 21.20 28.94 10.82
N ASN A 410 21.73 27.71 10.67
CA ASN A 410 20.95 26.47 10.48
C ASN A 410 20.63 25.73 11.80
N GLY A 411 20.96 26.36 12.94
CA GLY A 411 20.90 25.76 14.28
C GLY A 411 19.81 26.32 15.20
N CYS A 412 18.58 26.53 14.68
CA CYS A 412 17.41 26.69 15.55
C CYS A 412 16.81 25.31 15.87
#